data_AF-A0A970ESA8-F1
#
_entry.id   AF-A0A970ESA8-F1
#
_cell.length_a   1.000
_cell.length_b   1.000
_cell.length_c   1.000
_cell.angle_alpha   90.00
_cell.angle_beta   90.00
_cell.angle_gamma   90.00
#
_symmetry.space_group_name_H-M   'P 1'
#
loop_
_entity.id
_entity.type
_entity.pdbx_description
1 polymer ?
#
loop_
_entity_poly.entity_id
_entity_poly.type
_entity_poly.pdbx_seq_one_letter_code
_entity_poly.pdbx_strand_id
1 'polypeptide(L)'
;MSDKIEDVSSNKKYAELSDIKKEALNACEELISYTNDNFHYLEEKDCDKIKEIIEGRDPLIANLIDIEKKVHQLYEKYGVNDEKYAEEIDELKKSVRDVLDRITLLDSMAMSILESKMQTYKDKVISVQNKKSISSYLKSSSISYSGSNYDIKE
;
A
#
# COMPACT_ATOMS: atom_id res chain seq x y z
N MET A 1 35.29 14.67 -41.81
CA MET A 1 33.86 14.36 -42.07
C MET A 1 33.33 13.32 -41.06
N SER A 2 33.62 13.48 -39.75
CA SER A 2 33.15 12.54 -38.71
C SER A 2 32.22 13.16 -37.66
N ASP A 3 32.13 14.50 -37.56
CA ASP A 3 31.40 15.15 -36.46
C ASP A 3 29.87 15.12 -36.57
N LYS A 4 29.30 14.74 -37.72
CA LYS A 4 27.83 14.75 -37.91
C LYS A 4 27.11 13.48 -37.43
N ILE A 5 27.82 12.37 -37.23
CA ILE A 5 27.19 11.07 -36.93
C ILE A 5 27.03 10.86 -35.42
N GLU A 6 27.99 11.32 -34.61
CA GLU A 6 27.88 11.27 -33.15
C GLU A 6 26.79 12.19 -32.62
N ASP A 7 26.60 13.36 -33.22
CA ASP A 7 25.66 14.38 -32.76
C ASP A 7 24.17 13.98 -32.95
N VAL A 8 23.87 13.22 -34.01
CA VAL A 8 22.50 12.70 -34.27
C VAL A 8 22.15 11.54 -33.32
N SER A 9 23.12 10.68 -33.01
CA SER A 9 22.94 9.54 -32.09
C SER A 9 22.69 10.01 -30.66
N SER A 10 23.45 11.01 -30.21
CA SER A 10 23.32 11.59 -28.86
C SER A 10 22.00 12.35 -28.67
N ASN A 11 21.54 13.08 -29.70
CA ASN A 11 20.24 13.76 -29.65
C ASN A 11 19.06 12.78 -29.56
N LYS A 12 19.13 11.64 -30.26
CA LYS A 12 18.10 10.60 -30.18
C LYS A 12 18.09 9.91 -28.81
N LYS A 13 19.27 9.58 -28.27
CA LYS A 13 19.43 9.03 -26.91
C LYS A 13 18.80 9.94 -25.86
N TYR A 14 19.11 11.24 -25.91
CA TYR A 14 18.58 12.22 -24.96
C TYR A 14 17.06 12.37 -25.06
N ALA A 15 16.50 12.43 -26.28
CA ALA A 15 15.05 12.49 -26.46
C ALA A 15 14.34 11.27 -25.85
N GLU A 16 14.81 10.05 -26.16
CA GLU A 16 14.23 8.82 -25.60
C GLU A 16 14.33 8.76 -24.06
N LEU A 17 15.45 9.21 -23.48
CA LEU A 17 15.62 9.28 -22.03
C LEU A 17 14.77 10.37 -21.37
N SER A 18 14.60 11.52 -22.00
CA SER A 18 13.76 12.62 -21.50
C SER A 18 12.28 12.21 -21.53
N ASP A 19 11.84 11.56 -22.59
CA ASP A 19 10.44 11.14 -22.77
C ASP A 19 10.03 10.09 -21.74
N ILE A 20 10.82 9.02 -21.56
CA ILE A 20 10.49 7.98 -20.58
C ILE A 20 10.48 8.52 -19.14
N LYS A 21 11.28 9.55 -18.89
CA LYS A 21 11.38 10.21 -17.60
C LYS A 21 10.16 11.08 -17.31
N LYS A 22 9.65 11.79 -18.31
CA LYS A 22 8.37 12.50 -18.20
C LYS A 22 7.21 11.52 -18.00
N GLU A 23 7.24 10.38 -18.70
CA GLU A 23 6.29 9.28 -18.48
C GLU A 23 6.34 8.78 -17.02
N ALA A 24 7.54 8.59 -16.47
CA ALA A 24 7.73 8.21 -15.06
C ALA A 24 7.16 9.25 -14.10
N LEU A 25 7.45 10.53 -14.32
CA LEU A 25 6.96 11.62 -13.46
C LEU A 25 5.43 11.70 -13.48
N ASN A 26 4.82 11.65 -14.67
CA ASN A 26 3.36 11.67 -14.80
C ASN A 26 2.72 10.46 -14.10
N ALA A 27 3.27 9.26 -14.27
CA ALA A 27 2.76 8.06 -13.59
C ALA A 27 2.87 8.16 -12.06
N CYS A 28 3.96 8.75 -11.55
CA CYS A 28 4.12 9.05 -10.13
C CYS A 28 3.09 10.06 -9.64
N GLU A 29 2.84 11.13 -10.40
CA GLU A 29 1.85 12.16 -10.10
C GLU A 29 0.40 11.63 -10.11
N GLU A 30 0.09 10.71 -11.04
CA GLU A 30 -1.20 10.02 -11.08
C GLU A 30 -1.41 9.15 -9.84
N LEU A 31 -0.39 8.36 -9.45
CA LEU A 31 -0.46 7.51 -8.27
C LEU A 31 -0.62 8.32 -6.97
N ILE A 32 0.11 9.42 -6.82
CA ILE A 32 -0.03 10.27 -5.64
C ILE A 32 -1.38 11.01 -5.61
N SER A 33 -1.87 11.51 -6.75
CA SER A 33 -3.19 12.14 -6.82
C SER A 33 -4.26 11.14 -6.41
N TYR A 34 -4.27 9.96 -7.05
CA TYR A 34 -5.22 8.90 -6.72
C TYR A 34 -5.16 8.53 -5.23
N THR A 35 -3.96 8.38 -4.67
CA THR A 35 -3.79 8.01 -3.26
C THR A 35 -4.32 9.11 -2.34
N ASN A 36 -4.01 10.39 -2.61
CA ASN A 36 -4.50 11.50 -1.80
C ASN A 36 -6.02 11.66 -1.88
N ASP A 37 -6.59 11.61 -3.08
CA ASP A 37 -8.03 11.77 -3.31
C ASP A 37 -8.83 10.71 -2.57
N ASN A 38 -8.26 9.50 -2.42
CA ASN A 38 -8.91 8.37 -1.78
C ASN A 38 -8.43 8.09 -0.35
N PHE A 39 -7.47 8.85 0.19
CA PHE A 39 -6.84 8.54 1.48
C PHE A 39 -7.84 8.52 2.64
N HIS A 40 -8.79 9.44 2.64
CA HIS A 40 -9.81 9.56 3.69
C HIS A 40 -10.68 8.30 3.85
N TYR A 41 -10.91 7.55 2.78
CA TYR A 41 -11.66 6.28 2.85
C TYR A 41 -10.93 5.20 3.63
N LEU A 42 -9.59 5.30 3.81
CA LEU A 42 -8.84 4.38 4.66
C LEU A 42 -9.22 4.53 6.14
N GLU A 43 -9.72 5.70 6.54
CA GLU A 43 -10.23 5.95 7.89
C GLU A 43 -11.65 5.37 8.09
N GLU A 44 -12.41 5.15 7.01
CA GLU A 44 -13.78 4.64 7.06
C GLU A 44 -13.87 3.15 7.47
N LYS A 45 -15.01 2.74 8.03
CA LYS A 45 -15.21 1.34 8.46
C LYS A 45 -15.56 0.38 7.32
N ASP A 46 -15.61 0.88 6.09
CA ASP A 46 -15.98 0.11 4.91
C ASP A 46 -14.77 -0.64 4.34
N CYS A 47 -14.64 -1.91 4.70
CA CYS A 47 -13.55 -2.76 4.22
C CYS A 47 -13.62 -3.01 2.71
N ASP A 48 -14.81 -2.99 2.10
CA ASP A 48 -14.97 -3.23 0.67
C ASP A 48 -14.48 -1.99 -0.10
N LYS A 49 -14.76 -0.79 0.41
CA LYS A 49 -14.24 0.47 -0.15
C LYS A 49 -12.72 0.56 -0.05
N ILE A 50 -12.15 0.18 1.10
CA ILE A 50 -10.69 0.12 1.29
C ILE A 50 -10.06 -0.83 0.27
N LYS A 51 -10.67 -2.00 0.07
CA LYS A 51 -10.19 -2.99 -0.91
C LYS A 51 -10.24 -2.42 -2.34
N GLU A 52 -11.34 -1.79 -2.73
CA GLU A 52 -11.51 -1.17 -4.05
C GLU A 52 -10.40 -0.13 -4.33
N ILE A 53 -10.04 0.67 -3.33
CA ILE A 53 -8.99 1.69 -3.45
C ILE A 53 -7.61 1.06 -3.61
N ILE A 54 -7.33 -0.02 -2.88
CA ILE A 54 -6.07 -0.75 -3.03
C ILE A 54 -5.98 -1.35 -4.43
N GLU A 55 -7.03 -2.04 -4.88
CA GLU A 55 -7.08 -2.65 -6.23
C GLU A 55 -7.01 -1.58 -7.34
N GLY A 56 -7.55 -0.38 -7.11
CA GLY A 56 -7.45 0.74 -8.05
C GLY A 56 -6.03 1.29 -8.22
N ARG A 57 -5.11 1.03 -7.27
CA ARG A 57 -3.69 1.41 -7.38
C ARG A 57 -2.87 0.43 -8.21
N ASP A 58 -3.28 -0.83 -8.30
CA ASP A 58 -2.56 -1.88 -9.01
C ASP A 58 -2.19 -1.51 -10.47
N PRO A 59 -3.09 -0.96 -11.32
CA PRO A 59 -2.72 -0.59 -12.68
C PRO A 59 -1.70 0.55 -12.73
N LEU A 60 -1.74 1.49 -11.78
CA LEU A 60 -0.78 2.61 -11.69
C LEU A 60 0.60 2.11 -11.29
N ILE A 61 0.65 1.18 -10.33
CA ILE A 61 1.89 0.51 -9.91
C ILE A 61 2.46 -0.33 -11.05
N ALA A 62 1.61 -1.08 -11.77
CA ALA A 62 2.03 -1.87 -12.92
C ALA A 62 2.65 -0.99 -14.03
N ASN A 63 2.09 0.20 -14.27
CA ASN A 63 2.66 1.18 -15.20
C ASN A 63 4.05 1.65 -14.76
N LEU A 64 4.23 1.97 -13.47
CA LEU A 64 5.54 2.37 -12.92
C LEU A 64 6.59 1.26 -13.09
N ILE A 65 6.21 0.00 -12.88
CA ILE A 65 7.10 -1.16 -13.09
C ILE A 65 7.50 -1.31 -14.57
N ASP A 66 6.56 -1.07 -15.49
CA ASP A 66 6.86 -1.10 -16.93
C ASP A 66 7.83 0.02 -17.34
N ILE A 67 7.61 1.23 -16.81
CA ILE A 67 8.50 2.37 -17.02
C ILE A 67 9.91 2.09 -16.48
N GLU A 68 10.03 1.49 -15.29
CA GLU A 68 11.33 1.09 -14.74
C GLU A 68 12.08 0.13 -15.68
N LYS A 69 11.39 -0.85 -16.25
CA LYS A 69 11.98 -1.78 -17.24
C LYS A 69 12.43 -1.05 -18.49
N LYS A 70 11.63 -0.13 -19.03
CA LYS A 70 11.99 0.70 -20.19
C LYS A 70 13.24 1.55 -19.90
N VAL A 71 13.31 2.17 -18.72
CA VAL A 71 14.49 2.93 -18.28
C VAL A 71 15.73 2.04 -18.23
N HIS A 72 15.61 0.83 -17.67
CA HIS A 72 16.71 -0.13 -17.62
C HIS A 72 17.22 -0.50 -19.03
N GLN A 73 16.32 -0.83 -19.95
CA GLN A 73 16.66 -1.14 -21.34
C GLN A 73 17.37 0.02 -22.05
N LEU A 74 16.96 1.26 -21.77
CA LEU A 74 17.62 2.44 -22.33
C LEU A 74 19.03 2.61 -21.76
N TYR A 75 19.24 2.34 -20.47
CA TYR A 75 20.57 2.35 -19.88
C TYR A 75 21.48 1.24 -20.42
N GLU A 76 20.96 0.04 -20.67
CA GLU A 76 21.71 -1.04 -21.34
C GLU A 76 22.09 -0.67 -22.78
N LYS A 77 21.16 -0.07 -23.52
CA LYS A 77 21.35 0.33 -24.93
C LYS A 77 22.39 1.44 -25.08
N TYR A 78 22.43 2.38 -24.15
CA TYR A 78 23.18 3.62 -24.32
C TYR A 78 24.35 3.83 -23.36
N GLY A 79 24.54 2.94 -22.39
CA GLY A 79 25.53 3.07 -21.32
C GLY A 79 25.08 4.03 -20.21
N VAL A 80 25.56 3.76 -19.00
CA VAL A 80 25.15 4.46 -17.76
C VAL A 80 25.72 5.88 -17.65
N ASN A 81 26.77 6.20 -18.39
CA ASN A 81 27.50 7.46 -18.27
C ASN A 81 27.29 8.34 -19.51
N ASP A 82 26.45 9.35 -19.37
CA ASP A 82 26.45 10.49 -20.29
C ASP A 82 26.33 11.77 -19.46
N GLU A 83 27.47 12.41 -19.22
CA GLU A 83 27.62 13.57 -18.34
C GLU A 83 26.91 14.82 -18.90
N LYS A 84 26.64 14.85 -20.21
CA LYS A 84 26.15 16.03 -20.94
C LYS A 84 24.74 16.48 -20.51
N TYR A 85 23.96 15.60 -19.88
CA TYR A 85 22.59 15.86 -19.44
C TYR A 85 22.32 15.43 -17.99
N ALA A 86 23.38 15.24 -17.20
CA ALA A 86 23.30 14.69 -15.85
C ALA A 86 22.38 15.50 -14.93
N GLU A 87 22.40 16.84 -15.02
CA GLU A 87 21.62 17.72 -14.13
C GLU A 87 20.10 17.56 -14.29
N GLU A 88 19.56 17.74 -15.51
CA GLU A 88 18.12 17.57 -15.77
C GLU A 88 17.65 16.13 -15.48
N ILE A 89 18.52 15.16 -15.79
CA ILE A 89 18.29 13.75 -15.47
C ILE A 89 18.23 13.54 -13.95
N ASP A 90 19.07 14.19 -13.19
CA ASP A 90 19.15 14.05 -11.73
C ASP A 90 18.04 14.83 -11.01
N GLU A 91 17.65 16.00 -11.51
CA GLU A 91 16.47 16.73 -11.02
C GLU A 91 15.20 15.90 -11.17
N LEU A 92 15.04 15.22 -12.29
CA LEU A 92 13.90 14.37 -12.52
C LEU A 92 13.96 13.09 -11.68
N LYS A 93 15.14 12.47 -11.51
CA LYS A 93 15.31 11.34 -10.56
C LYS A 93 14.94 11.77 -9.14
N LYS A 94 15.32 12.98 -8.73
CA LYS A 94 14.99 13.53 -7.42
C LYS A 94 13.48 13.72 -7.29
N SER A 95 12.83 14.28 -8.30
CA SER A 95 11.37 14.47 -8.33
C SER A 95 10.63 13.14 -8.21
N VAL A 96 11.06 12.11 -8.95
CA VAL A 96 10.50 10.75 -8.85
C VAL A 96 10.70 10.18 -7.44
N ARG A 97 11.89 10.32 -6.84
CA ARG A 97 12.15 9.87 -5.46
C ARG A 97 11.26 10.59 -4.44
N ASP A 98 11.13 11.91 -4.54
CA ASP A 98 10.31 12.70 -3.61
C ASP A 98 8.83 12.25 -3.65
N VAL A 99 8.31 11.88 -4.84
CA VAL A 99 6.96 11.34 -4.97
C VAL A 99 6.84 9.92 -4.41
N LEU A 100 7.81 9.05 -4.68
CA LEU A 100 7.84 7.68 -4.14
C LEU A 100 7.97 7.65 -2.61
N ASP A 101 8.75 8.56 -2.03
CA ASP A 101 8.89 8.70 -0.57
C ASP A 101 7.56 9.12 0.05
N ARG A 102 6.82 10.03 -0.60
CA ARG A 102 5.47 10.42 -0.18
C ARG A 102 4.48 9.26 -0.26
N ILE A 103 4.51 8.46 -1.33
CA ILE A 103 3.68 7.26 -1.47
C ILE A 103 4.01 6.27 -0.34
N THR A 104 5.29 6.05 -0.06
CA THR A 104 5.76 5.16 1.01
C THR A 104 5.25 5.61 2.39
N LEU A 105 5.24 6.91 2.64
CA LEU A 105 4.69 7.49 3.87
C LEU A 105 3.18 7.21 3.98
N LEU A 106 2.43 7.45 2.91
CA LEU A 106 0.99 7.20 2.86
C LEU A 106 0.67 5.71 3.07
N ASP A 107 1.46 4.82 2.46
CA ASP A 107 1.34 3.37 2.64
C ASP A 107 1.62 2.94 4.08
N SER A 108 2.62 3.55 4.72
CA SER A 108 2.93 3.30 6.13
C SER A 108 1.78 3.74 7.04
N MET A 109 1.17 4.89 6.75
CA MET A 109 0.00 5.38 7.49
C MET A 109 -1.22 4.46 7.27
N ALA A 110 -1.47 4.05 6.03
CA ALA A 110 -2.55 3.13 5.67
C ALA A 110 -2.42 1.79 6.42
N MET A 111 -1.22 1.21 6.44
CA MET A 111 -0.94 -0.02 7.19
C MET A 111 -1.21 0.14 8.68
N SER A 112 -0.77 1.25 9.29
CA SER A 112 -1.02 1.51 10.71
C SER A 112 -2.52 1.59 11.05
N ILE A 113 -3.32 2.25 10.20
CA ILE A 113 -4.77 2.33 10.37
C ILE A 113 -5.41 0.94 10.29
N LEU A 114 -5.01 0.13 9.30
CA LEU A 114 -5.53 -1.23 9.11
C LEU A 114 -5.17 -2.15 10.28
N GLU A 115 -3.94 -2.08 10.78
CA GLU A 115 -3.50 -2.83 11.96
C GLU A 115 -4.34 -2.47 13.20
N SER A 116 -4.56 -1.18 13.45
CA SER A 116 -5.39 -0.71 14.57
C SER A 116 -6.83 -1.21 14.48
N LYS A 117 -7.43 -1.20 13.28
CA LYS A 117 -8.77 -1.75 13.02
C LYS A 117 -8.82 -3.25 13.27
N MET A 118 -7.82 -3.98 12.79
CA MET A 118 -7.71 -5.42 13.01
C MET A 118 -7.57 -5.75 14.50
N GLN A 119 -6.78 -4.97 15.25
CA GLN A 119 -6.64 -5.15 16.68
C GLN A 119 -7.96 -4.88 17.42
N THR A 120 -8.65 -3.79 17.08
CA THR A 120 -9.98 -3.49 17.64
C THR A 120 -10.99 -4.60 17.38
N TYR A 121 -10.97 -5.20 16.19
CA TYR A 121 -11.81 -6.34 15.86
C TYR A 121 -11.46 -7.56 16.73
N LYS A 122 -10.18 -7.90 16.86
CA LYS A 122 -9.71 -8.97 17.74
C LYS A 122 -10.16 -8.77 19.19
N ASP A 123 -10.00 -7.56 19.73
CA ASP A 123 -10.41 -7.24 21.10
C ASP A 123 -11.91 -7.40 21.31
N LYS A 124 -12.73 -6.96 20.34
CA LYS A 124 -14.18 -7.19 20.36
C LYS A 124 -14.52 -8.67 20.33
N VAL A 125 -13.90 -9.46 19.45
CA VAL A 125 -14.12 -10.90 19.35
C VAL A 125 -13.76 -11.60 20.67
N ILE A 126 -12.59 -11.30 21.25
CA ILE A 126 -12.15 -11.82 22.55
C ILE A 126 -13.15 -11.42 23.64
N SER A 127 -13.60 -10.17 23.68
CA SER A 127 -14.57 -9.69 24.67
C SER A 127 -15.91 -10.43 24.59
N VAL A 128 -16.38 -10.77 23.38
CA VAL A 128 -17.62 -11.52 23.16
C VAL A 128 -17.44 -12.99 23.51
N GLN A 129 -16.29 -13.59 23.17
CA GLN A 129 -15.97 -14.98 23.54
C GLN A 129 -15.84 -15.14 25.06
N ASN A 130 -15.17 -14.22 25.74
CA ASN A 130 -15.10 -14.15 27.20
C ASN A 130 -16.48 -13.86 27.83
N LYS A 131 -17.39 -13.16 27.14
CA LYS A 131 -18.79 -13.05 27.58
C LYS A 131 -19.60 -14.33 27.34
N LYS A 132 -19.26 -15.15 26.34
CA LYS A 132 -19.92 -16.46 26.13
C LYS A 132 -19.51 -17.50 27.17
N SER A 133 -18.32 -17.39 27.78
CA SER A 133 -17.98 -18.16 28.99
C SER A 133 -18.69 -17.67 30.27
N ILE A 134 -19.40 -16.53 30.26
CA ILE A 134 -20.30 -16.12 31.36
C ILE A 134 -21.56 -16.99 31.39
N SER A 135 -22.01 -17.49 30.24
CA SER A 135 -23.18 -18.38 30.19
C SER A 135 -22.95 -19.73 30.89
N SER A 136 -21.71 -20.22 30.93
CA SER A 136 -21.31 -21.41 31.71
C SER A 136 -21.31 -21.19 33.23
N TYR A 137 -21.23 -19.95 33.71
CA TYR A 137 -21.37 -19.63 35.14
C TYR A 137 -22.82 -19.32 35.54
N LEU A 138 -23.67 -18.89 34.60
CA LEU A 138 -25.09 -18.60 34.87
C LEU A 138 -26.01 -19.83 34.88
N LYS A 139 -25.52 -21.02 34.53
CA LYS A 139 -26.32 -22.26 34.47
C LYS A 139 -26.10 -23.25 35.62
N SER A 140 -25.32 -22.94 36.64
CA SER A 140 -24.94 -23.94 37.67
C SER A 140 -25.13 -23.50 39.13
N SER A 141 -25.98 -22.50 39.40
CA SER A 141 -26.34 -22.11 40.77
C SER A 141 -27.81 -21.74 40.92
N SER A 142 -28.68 -22.73 40.69
CA SER A 142 -30.01 -22.89 41.30
C SER A 142 -30.57 -24.21 40.74
N ILE A 143 -30.46 -25.35 41.40
CA ILE A 143 -31.23 -25.74 42.58
C ILE A 143 -30.42 -26.75 43.40
N SER A 144 -30.02 -26.37 44.60
CA SER A 144 -29.59 -27.31 45.65
C SER A 144 -30.83 -27.79 46.39
N TYR A 145 -31.37 -28.96 46.04
CA TYR A 145 -32.21 -29.72 46.96
C TYR A 145 -31.31 -30.72 47.68
N SER A 146 -30.78 -30.31 48.84
CA SER A 146 -30.15 -31.21 49.80
C SER A 146 -31.23 -31.72 50.76
N GLY A 147 -31.54 -33.01 50.60
CA GLY A 147 -32.28 -33.97 51.44
C GLY A 147 -33.05 -33.58 52.70
N SER A 148 -34.19 -34.24 52.89
CA SER A 148 -34.54 -34.80 54.20
C SER A 148 -35.07 -36.23 54.06
N ASN A 149 -34.27 -37.20 54.50
CA ASN A 149 -34.77 -38.48 54.97
C ASN A 149 -35.68 -38.22 56.17
N TYR A 150 -36.95 -38.66 56.09
CA TYR A 150 -37.70 -39.03 57.28
C TYR A 150 -38.29 -40.42 57.09
N ASP A 151 -37.80 -41.31 57.93
CA ASP A 151 -38.27 -42.66 58.22
C ASP A 151 -39.68 -42.55 58.84
N ILE A 152 -40.69 -43.22 58.27
CA ILE A 152 -41.99 -43.38 58.91
C ILE A 152 -42.23 -44.89 59.08
N LYS A 153 -42.02 -45.34 60.32
CA LYS A 153 -42.67 -46.53 60.86
C LYS A 153 -44.09 -46.16 61.31
N GLU A 154 -45.07 -46.83 60.73
CA GLU A 154 -46.12 -47.61 61.43
C GLU A 154 -46.87 -48.49 60.42
#